data_AF-A0A534YP39-F1
#
_entry.id   AF-A0A534YP39-F1
#
_cell.length_a   1.000
_cell.length_b   1.000
_cell.length_c   1.000
_cell.angle_alpha   90.00
_cell.angle_beta   90.00
_cell.angle_gamma   90.00
#
_symmetry.space_group_name_H-M   'P 1'
#
loop_
_entity.id
_entity.type
_entity.pdbx_description
1 polymer ?
#
loop_
_entity_poly.entity_id
_entity_poly.type
_entity_poly.pdbx_seq_one_letter_code
_entity_poly.pdbx_strand_id
1 'polypeptide(L)'
;MAPVALVTDGSAFTRPGMRERIAKAVEQISGRPVLLVDPPERNSDRRRGLAAKLAKETRELAGYDWREPRCTSEAAVLAALASSTDAVYRVTLDAAAHTRPVTPADLRSPAACPRGLRKVLAALRGGEPKAVREESVTGSVALSLFSRSPSAPRVGVEQRATCLQPGAPATLLDLPAIVADALRELPPPHAPEWEAYTRRLLAAGCPLLALSVAEARLGTGPTFKNLQSAALDTMRRSVDRRAARDLALYTAAPEAPKSATPQESALSSPEEEPSCSALCSMHMIELCNNDRALWIEHRVRWEATPCGTRRHDAFLEECYRQQWQSGTFDDACVAPCETTPEGRERLESILRRAGCLPDRPS
;
A
#
# COMPACT_ATOMS: atom_id res chain seq x y z
N MET A 1 -0.45 -2.61 32.44
CA MET A 1 -0.20 -3.03 31.05
C MET A 1 -0.24 -1.81 30.15
N ALA A 2 0.73 -1.63 29.25
CA ALA A 2 0.67 -0.51 28.30
C ALA A 2 -0.52 -0.67 27.33
N PRO A 3 -1.14 0.42 26.85
CA PRO A 3 -2.21 0.33 25.86
C PRO A 3 -1.70 -0.20 24.51
N VAL A 4 -2.63 -0.70 23.70
CA VAL A 4 -2.41 -1.05 22.28
C VAL A 4 -3.19 -0.08 21.39
N ALA A 5 -2.67 0.22 20.21
CA ALA A 5 -3.40 1.02 19.24
C ALA A 5 -4.18 0.12 18.28
N LEU A 6 -5.34 0.60 17.84
CA LEU A 6 -6.15 -0.02 16.80
C LEU A 6 -6.34 0.96 15.65
N VAL A 7 -5.86 0.56 14.47
CA VAL A 7 -6.10 1.24 13.19
C VAL A 7 -7.10 0.40 12.41
N THR A 8 -8.16 1.03 11.93
CA THR A 8 -9.23 0.38 11.15
C THR A 8 -9.33 1.00 9.77
N ASP A 9 -9.53 0.18 8.75
CA ASP A 9 -9.57 0.61 7.35
C ASP A 9 -10.56 -0.26 6.54
N GLY A 10 -11.16 0.29 5.49
CA GLY A 10 -12.12 -0.41 4.63
C GLY A 10 -13.59 -0.12 4.91
N SER A 11 -14.44 -0.57 3.98
CA SER A 11 -15.87 -0.23 3.91
C SER A 11 -16.69 -0.73 5.09
N ALA A 12 -16.23 -1.77 5.81
CA ALA A 12 -16.92 -2.31 6.98
C ALA A 12 -17.03 -1.31 8.15
N PHE A 13 -16.13 -0.32 8.20
CA PHE A 13 -16.03 0.66 9.29
C PHE A 13 -16.80 1.96 9.04
N THR A 14 -17.42 2.12 7.86
CA THR A 14 -18.30 3.25 7.54
C THR A 14 -19.55 3.29 8.42
N ARG A 15 -19.94 2.15 8.99
CA ARG A 15 -21.08 2.03 9.90
C ARG A 15 -20.76 2.66 11.25
N PRO A 16 -21.62 3.59 11.76
CA PRO A 16 -21.43 4.18 13.08
C PRO A 16 -21.28 3.12 14.18
N GLY A 17 -20.38 3.35 15.14
CA GLY A 17 -20.18 2.46 16.28
C GLY A 17 -19.45 1.14 15.95
N MET A 18 -19.01 0.91 14.70
CA MET A 18 -18.31 -0.34 14.35
C MET A 18 -16.89 -0.37 14.90
N ARG A 19 -16.16 0.75 14.79
CA ARG A 19 -14.77 0.86 15.27
C ARG A 19 -14.68 0.60 16.77
N GLU A 20 -15.61 1.13 17.54
CA GLU A 20 -15.72 0.96 18.99
C GLU A 20 -16.06 -0.49 19.37
N ARG A 21 -16.90 -1.16 18.59
CA ARG A 21 -17.22 -2.59 18.81
C ARG A 21 -16.01 -3.48 18.53
N ILE A 22 -15.25 -3.20 17.47
CA ILE A 22 -14.00 -3.92 17.21
C ILE A 22 -12.96 -3.61 18.29
N ALA A 23 -12.85 -2.36 18.75
CA ALA A 23 -11.96 -2.01 19.85
C ALA A 23 -12.27 -2.81 21.12
N LYS A 24 -13.56 -2.98 21.47
CA LYS A 24 -13.98 -3.83 22.59
C LYS A 24 -13.58 -5.30 22.40
N ALA A 25 -13.70 -5.84 21.18
CA ALA A 25 -13.25 -7.20 20.90
C ALA A 25 -11.73 -7.34 21.06
N VAL A 26 -10.96 -6.37 20.57
CA VAL A 26 -9.50 -6.33 20.75
C VAL A 26 -9.12 -6.21 22.23
N GLU A 27 -9.80 -5.35 23.00
CA GLU A 27 -9.56 -5.17 24.43
C GLU A 27 -9.81 -6.47 25.21
N GLN A 28 -10.91 -7.16 24.91
CA GLN A 28 -11.26 -8.45 25.52
C GLN A 28 -10.25 -9.55 25.21
N ILE A 29 -9.79 -9.67 23.95
CA ILE A 29 -8.85 -10.72 23.55
C ILE A 29 -7.42 -10.41 24.00
N SER A 30 -6.99 -9.16 23.88
CA SER A 30 -5.63 -8.76 24.24
C SER A 30 -5.43 -8.54 25.74
N GLY A 31 -6.51 -8.31 26.50
CA GLY A 31 -6.45 -7.93 27.91
C GLY A 31 -5.81 -6.55 28.16
N ARG A 32 -5.71 -5.71 27.12
CA ARG A 32 -5.03 -4.41 27.18
C ARG A 32 -6.00 -3.30 26.76
N PRO A 33 -5.93 -2.10 27.38
CA PRO A 33 -6.69 -0.95 26.93
C PRO A 33 -6.39 -0.63 25.46
N VAL A 34 -7.42 -0.34 24.67
CA VAL A 34 -7.30 -0.07 23.23
C VAL A 34 -7.49 1.42 22.96
N LEU A 35 -6.51 2.03 22.29
CA LEU A 35 -6.60 3.38 21.77
C LEU A 35 -6.99 3.32 20.30
N LEU A 36 -8.13 3.89 19.96
CA LEU A 36 -8.53 4.08 18.57
C LEU A 36 -7.64 5.15 17.94
N VAL A 37 -6.93 4.77 16.89
CA VAL A 37 -6.06 5.69 16.14
C VAL A 37 -6.66 5.84 14.76
N ASP A 38 -7.01 7.08 14.43
CA ASP A 38 -7.38 7.43 13.06
C ASP A 38 -6.16 7.23 12.15
N PRO A 39 -6.37 6.85 10.87
CA PRO A 39 -5.31 6.91 9.89
C PRO A 39 -4.66 8.29 9.99
N PRO A 40 -3.32 8.39 10.08
CA PRO A 40 -2.68 9.66 10.33
C PRO A 40 -3.09 10.67 9.26
N GLU A 41 -3.88 11.67 9.65
CA GLU A 41 -4.15 12.80 8.78
C GLU A 41 -2.83 13.45 8.41
N ARG A 42 -2.70 13.93 7.17
CA ARG A 42 -1.45 14.53 6.64
C ARG A 42 -0.89 15.66 7.52
N ASN A 43 -1.69 16.24 8.41
CA ASN A 43 -1.33 17.38 9.24
C ASN A 43 -0.79 17.04 10.64
N SER A 44 -0.99 15.81 11.15
CA SER A 44 -0.56 15.40 12.50
C SER A 44 0.74 14.58 12.54
N ASP A 45 1.43 14.43 11.40
CA ASP A 45 2.68 13.68 11.32
C ASP A 45 3.82 14.37 12.11
N ARG A 46 4.22 13.75 13.22
CA ARG A 46 5.29 14.20 14.12
C ARG A 46 6.62 14.44 13.39
N ARG A 47 6.87 13.74 12.28
CA ARG A 47 8.07 13.94 11.43
C ARG A 47 8.15 15.34 10.86
N ARG A 48 7.02 16.01 10.61
CA ARG A 48 6.99 17.37 10.07
C ARG A 48 7.64 18.37 11.05
N GLY A 49 7.31 18.27 12.34
CA GLY A 49 7.88 19.13 13.38
C GLY A 49 9.38 18.89 13.55
N LEU A 50 9.78 17.61 13.58
CA LEU A 50 11.19 17.24 13.66
C LEU A 50 11.98 17.72 12.43
N ALA A 51 11.44 17.53 11.22
CA ALA A 51 12.07 18.02 9.99
C ALA A 51 12.24 19.55 9.99
N ALA A 52 11.22 20.29 10.44
CA ALA A 52 11.31 21.75 10.55
C ALA A 52 12.40 22.19 11.54
N LYS A 53 12.51 21.51 12.69
CA LYS A 53 13.57 21.74 13.67
C LYS A 53 14.96 21.45 13.07
N LEU A 54 15.11 20.30 12.41
CA LEU A 54 16.36 19.90 11.76
C LEU A 54 16.77 20.86 10.63
N ALA A 55 15.82 21.32 9.81
CA ALA A 55 16.10 22.31 8.77
C ALA A 55 16.59 23.64 9.33
N LYS A 56 16.10 24.04 10.52
CA LYS A 56 16.55 25.25 11.22
C LYS A 56 17.95 25.08 11.84
N GLU A 57 18.22 23.93 12.44
CA GLU A 57 19.48 23.63 13.12
C GLU A 57 20.61 23.25 12.14
N THR A 58 20.26 22.63 11.00
CA THR A 58 21.19 22.13 9.98
C THR A 58 20.68 22.51 8.60
N ARG A 59 21.19 23.63 8.06
CA ARG A 59 20.72 24.20 6.78
C ARG A 59 20.84 23.24 5.59
N GLU A 60 21.82 22.33 5.62
CA GLU A 60 22.02 21.27 4.61
C GLU A 60 20.82 20.32 4.48
N LEU A 61 20.02 20.16 5.54
CA LEU A 61 18.87 19.25 5.56
C LEU A 61 17.55 19.92 5.14
N ALA A 62 17.55 21.22 4.83
CA ALA A 62 16.34 21.96 4.46
C ALA A 62 15.65 21.39 3.20
N GLY A 63 16.40 20.78 2.28
CA GLY A 63 15.89 20.13 1.06
C GLY A 63 15.52 18.64 1.22
N TYR A 64 15.61 18.08 2.43
CA TYR A 64 15.28 16.69 2.68
C TYR A 64 13.76 16.47 2.58
N ASP A 65 13.33 15.43 1.85
CA ASP A 65 11.91 15.09 1.78
C ASP A 65 11.49 14.31 3.03
N TRP A 66 10.96 15.04 4.00
CA TRP A 66 10.52 14.51 5.29
C TRP A 66 9.41 13.46 5.19
N ARG A 67 8.70 13.37 4.06
CA ARG A 67 7.64 12.37 3.89
C ARG A 67 8.21 10.96 3.78
N GLU A 68 9.43 10.84 3.26
CA GLU A 68 10.11 9.57 3.00
C GLU A 68 9.18 8.55 2.34
N PRO A 69 8.76 8.74 1.07
CA PRO A 69 7.71 7.92 0.44
C PRO A 69 8.01 6.41 0.42
N ARG A 70 9.29 6.04 0.40
CA ARG A 70 9.77 4.65 0.55
C ARG A 70 9.44 4.00 1.90
N CYS A 71 9.04 4.79 2.90
CA CYS A 71 8.73 4.36 4.27
C CYS A 71 7.23 4.27 4.53
N THR A 72 6.39 4.35 3.49
CA THR A 72 4.93 4.27 3.59
C THR A 72 4.43 2.94 4.15
N SER A 73 5.15 1.85 3.91
CA SER A 73 4.87 0.53 4.50
C SER A 73 4.98 0.51 6.03
N GLU A 74 5.66 1.49 6.64
CA GLU A 74 5.89 1.60 8.08
C GLU A 74 4.81 2.46 8.77
N ALA A 75 3.64 2.63 8.16
CA ALA A 75 2.54 3.44 8.71
C ALA A 75 2.13 3.06 10.15
N ALA A 76 2.30 1.78 10.52
CA ALA A 76 2.04 1.32 11.88
C ALA A 76 2.92 2.01 12.94
N VAL A 77 4.17 2.36 12.63
CA VAL A 77 5.01 3.06 13.60
C VAL A 77 4.56 4.51 13.81
N LEU A 78 4.02 5.16 12.77
CA LEU A 78 3.44 6.49 12.91
C LEU A 78 2.24 6.47 13.87
N ALA A 79 1.36 5.46 13.73
CA ALA A 79 0.25 5.24 14.65
C ALA A 79 0.77 5.03 16.08
N ALA A 80 1.78 4.18 16.28
CA ALA A 80 2.38 3.93 17.58
C ALA A 80 3.04 5.18 18.21
N LEU A 81 3.66 6.04 17.40
CA LEU A 81 4.26 7.29 17.89
C LEU A 81 3.21 8.32 18.28
N ALA A 82 2.08 8.38 17.56
CA ALA A 82 0.98 9.29 17.86
C ALA A 82 0.24 8.90 19.16
N SER A 83 0.02 7.61 19.36
CA SER A 83 -0.69 7.07 20.53
C SER A 83 0.22 6.68 21.71
N SER A 84 1.54 6.77 21.53
CA SER A 84 2.56 6.29 22.48
C SER A 84 2.41 4.80 22.87
N THR A 85 1.88 3.95 21.98
CA THR A 85 1.66 2.52 22.23
C THR A 85 2.81 1.64 21.77
N ASP A 86 2.94 0.44 22.36
CA ASP A 86 4.02 -0.51 22.03
C ASP A 86 3.61 -1.60 21.04
N ALA A 87 2.33 -1.65 20.67
CA ALA A 87 1.80 -2.57 19.67
C ALA A 87 0.63 -1.91 18.92
N VAL A 88 0.49 -2.27 17.64
CA VAL A 88 -0.58 -1.75 16.79
C VAL A 88 -1.28 -2.91 16.10
N TYR A 89 -2.58 -3.03 16.34
CA TYR A 89 -3.45 -3.86 15.51
C TYR A 89 -3.92 -3.03 14.32
N ARG A 90 -3.78 -3.58 13.12
CA ARG A 90 -4.39 -3.04 11.91
C ARG A 90 -5.47 -4.02 11.45
N VAL A 91 -6.70 -3.54 11.37
CA VAL A 91 -7.84 -4.31 10.87
C VAL A 91 -8.33 -3.66 9.59
N THR A 92 -8.14 -4.34 8.48
CA THR A 92 -8.66 -3.91 7.17
C THR A 92 -9.77 -4.85 6.77
N LEU A 93 -11.00 -4.35 6.63
CA LEU A 93 -12.16 -5.17 6.29
C LEU A 93 -13.09 -4.44 5.34
N ASP A 94 -13.44 -5.12 4.26
CA ASP A 94 -14.49 -4.72 3.34
C ASP A 94 -15.71 -5.61 3.51
N ALA A 95 -16.88 -4.97 3.62
CA ALA A 95 -18.14 -5.66 3.78
C ALA A 95 -19.07 -5.30 2.63
N ALA A 96 -19.51 -6.31 1.89
CA ALA A 96 -20.52 -6.17 0.84
C ALA A 96 -21.81 -6.85 1.28
N ALA A 97 -22.94 -6.22 0.94
CA ALA A 97 -24.26 -6.79 1.15
C ALA A 97 -25.09 -6.57 -0.11
N HIS A 98 -25.71 -7.62 -0.61
CA HIS A 98 -26.62 -7.51 -1.75
C HIS A 98 -27.81 -8.46 -1.61
N THR A 99 -28.85 -8.17 -2.37
CA THR A 99 -30.08 -8.96 -2.39
C THR A 99 -30.30 -9.45 -3.81
N ARG A 100 -30.61 -10.73 -3.98
CA ARG A 100 -30.95 -11.33 -5.28
C ARG A 100 -32.23 -12.16 -5.21
N PRO A 101 -32.89 -12.44 -6.35
CA PRO A 101 -34.01 -13.37 -6.39
C PRO A 101 -33.64 -14.77 -5.89
N VAL A 102 -34.62 -15.46 -5.29
CA VAL A 102 -34.47 -16.85 -4.84
C VAL A 102 -34.35 -17.79 -6.04
N THR A 103 -33.41 -18.72 -5.97
CA THR A 103 -33.27 -19.81 -6.94
C THR A 103 -33.75 -21.13 -6.34
N PRO A 104 -34.09 -22.14 -7.18
CA PRO A 104 -34.42 -23.47 -6.69
C PRO A 104 -33.28 -24.16 -5.90
N ALA A 105 -32.04 -23.70 -6.01
CA ALA A 105 -30.92 -24.21 -5.22
C ALA A 105 -30.97 -23.70 -3.77
N ASP A 106 -31.34 -22.44 -3.57
CA ASP A 106 -31.43 -21.80 -2.24
C ASP A 106 -32.53 -22.43 -1.38
N LEU A 107 -33.60 -22.91 -2.01
CA LEU A 107 -34.70 -23.62 -1.35
C LEU A 107 -34.31 -25.05 -0.95
N ARG A 108 -33.41 -25.69 -1.72
CA ARG A 108 -32.94 -27.06 -1.48
C ARG A 108 -31.84 -27.14 -0.43
N SER A 109 -31.00 -26.11 -0.35
CA SER A 109 -29.99 -25.93 0.68
C SER A 109 -30.24 -24.57 1.33
N PRO A 110 -31.12 -24.48 2.35
CA PRO A 110 -31.34 -23.23 3.07
C PRO A 110 -30.02 -22.85 3.71
N ALA A 111 -29.27 -22.01 3.00
CA ALA A 111 -27.96 -21.58 3.41
C ALA A 111 -28.09 -20.96 4.80
N ALA A 112 -27.19 -21.38 5.68
CA ALA A 112 -27.35 -21.33 7.12
C ALA A 112 -27.54 -19.88 7.61
N CYS A 113 -28.79 -19.45 7.78
CA CYS A 113 -29.10 -18.28 8.58
C CYS A 113 -28.48 -18.50 9.98
N PRO A 114 -27.82 -17.49 10.57
CA PRO A 114 -27.22 -17.61 11.90
C PRO A 114 -28.21 -18.21 12.91
N ARG A 115 -27.72 -19.14 13.74
CA ARG A 115 -28.53 -19.99 14.63
C ARG A 115 -29.44 -19.13 15.52
N GLY A 116 -30.75 -19.17 15.26
CA GLY A 116 -31.78 -18.51 16.08
C GLY A 116 -33.11 -18.23 15.35
N LEU A 117 -33.06 -18.01 14.04
CA LEU A 117 -34.23 -17.55 13.26
C LEU A 117 -35.10 -18.67 12.65
N ARG A 118 -34.67 -19.93 12.72
CA ARG A 118 -35.48 -21.07 12.23
C ARG A 118 -36.83 -21.20 12.97
N LYS A 119 -36.90 -20.73 14.22
CA LYS A 119 -38.14 -20.69 15.02
C LYS A 119 -39.05 -19.50 14.70
N VAL A 120 -38.49 -18.39 14.20
CA VAL A 120 -39.25 -17.17 13.84
C VAL A 120 -39.85 -17.28 12.43
N LEU A 121 -39.17 -17.98 11.51
CA LEU A 121 -39.72 -18.32 10.19
C LEU A 121 -40.97 -19.20 10.27
N ALA A 122 -41.12 -20.01 11.34
CA ALA A 122 -42.35 -20.78 11.58
C ALA A 122 -43.51 -19.91 12.10
N ALA A 123 -43.22 -18.75 12.69
CA ALA A 123 -44.22 -17.82 13.24
C ALA A 123 -44.64 -16.74 12.23
N LEU A 124 -43.78 -16.37 11.28
CA LEU A 124 -44.08 -15.47 10.17
C LEU A 124 -44.69 -16.24 8.97
N ARG A 125 -45.84 -16.87 9.20
CA ARG A 125 -46.71 -17.35 8.12
C ARG A 125 -47.25 -16.13 7.36
N GLY A 126 -46.68 -15.81 6.20
CA GLY A 126 -47.29 -14.78 5.35
C GLY A 126 -46.70 -14.57 3.95
N GLY A 127 -45.50 -15.05 3.65
CA GLY A 127 -44.94 -14.90 2.31
C GLY A 127 -43.94 -15.98 1.95
N GLU A 128 -44.09 -16.55 0.75
CA GLU A 128 -43.03 -17.33 0.13
C GLU A 128 -41.76 -16.48 0.01
N PRO A 129 -40.56 -17.06 0.26
CA PRO A 129 -39.34 -16.30 0.18
C PRO A 129 -39.08 -15.85 -1.26
N LYS A 130 -39.04 -14.54 -1.48
CA LYS A 130 -38.84 -13.94 -2.82
C LYS A 130 -37.40 -13.51 -3.07
N ALA A 131 -36.61 -13.36 -2.01
CA ALA A 131 -35.25 -12.85 -2.08
C ALA A 131 -34.28 -13.60 -1.15
N VAL A 132 -33.02 -13.65 -1.57
CA VAL A 132 -31.87 -14.06 -0.78
C VAL A 132 -31.04 -12.82 -0.48
N ARG A 133 -30.74 -12.60 0.79
CA ARG A 133 -29.74 -11.63 1.21
C ARG A 133 -28.40 -12.33 1.32
N GLU A 134 -27.37 -11.72 0.78
CA GLU A 134 -25.99 -12.20 0.84
C GLU A 134 -25.13 -11.12 1.49
N GLU A 135 -24.26 -11.52 2.41
CA GLU A 135 -23.24 -10.67 2.99
C GLU A 135 -21.88 -11.37 2.89
N SER A 136 -20.87 -10.62 2.51
CA SER A 136 -19.49 -11.08 2.49
C SER A 136 -18.60 -10.09 3.20
N VAL A 137 -17.59 -10.60 3.89
CA VAL A 137 -16.49 -9.82 4.44
C VAL A 137 -15.17 -10.39 3.97
N THR A 138 -14.28 -9.51 3.53
CA THR A 138 -12.92 -9.84 3.10
C THR A 138 -11.93 -8.86 3.70
N GLY A 139 -10.71 -9.32 4.02
CA GLY A 139 -9.65 -8.44 4.46
C GLY A 139 -8.59 -9.13 5.30
N SER A 140 -8.04 -8.43 6.28
CA SER A 140 -7.00 -8.97 7.16
C SER A 140 -6.91 -8.28 8.51
N VAL A 141 -6.38 -9.03 9.49
CA VAL A 141 -5.97 -8.52 10.79
C VAL A 141 -4.46 -8.70 10.90
N ALA A 142 -3.73 -7.62 11.16
CA ALA A 142 -2.29 -7.63 11.32
C ALA A 142 -1.86 -7.02 12.66
N LEU A 143 -0.74 -7.50 13.20
CA LEU A 143 -0.18 -7.03 14.46
C LEU A 143 1.27 -6.57 14.27
N SER A 144 1.53 -5.30 14.54
CA SER A 144 2.88 -4.72 14.54
C SER A 144 3.43 -4.68 15.96
N LEU A 145 4.58 -5.33 16.17
CA LEU A 145 5.24 -5.48 17.48
C LEU A 145 6.62 -4.79 17.55
N PHE A 146 6.99 -4.06 16.51
CA PHE A 146 8.24 -3.27 16.45
C PHE A 146 9.48 -4.05 16.88
N SER A 147 9.59 -5.28 16.38
CA SER A 147 10.74 -6.16 16.59
C SER A 147 11.73 -6.06 15.44
N ARG A 148 12.85 -6.77 15.54
CA ARG A 148 13.81 -6.88 14.43
C ARG A 148 13.22 -7.56 13.17
N SER A 149 12.14 -8.33 13.31
CA SER A 149 11.54 -9.05 12.19
C SER A 149 10.85 -8.07 11.21
N PRO A 150 11.10 -8.20 9.89
CA PRO A 150 10.51 -7.31 8.91
C PRO A 150 9.02 -7.59 8.65
N SER A 151 8.53 -8.79 8.97
CA SER A 151 7.15 -9.19 8.68
C SER A 151 6.27 -9.11 9.93
N ALA A 152 5.23 -8.27 9.88
CA ALA A 152 4.16 -8.27 10.87
C ALA A 152 3.31 -9.55 10.71
N PRO A 153 3.05 -10.30 11.79
CA PRO A 153 2.05 -11.37 11.79
C PRO A 153 0.71 -10.87 11.25
N ARG A 154 0.12 -11.64 10.34
CA ARG A 154 -1.15 -11.32 9.68
C ARG A 154 -2.01 -12.55 9.52
N VAL A 155 -3.31 -12.35 9.63
CA VAL A 155 -4.35 -13.37 9.41
C VAL A 155 -5.31 -12.83 8.37
N GLY A 156 -5.58 -13.62 7.33
CA GLY A 156 -6.57 -13.31 6.31
C GLY A 156 -7.98 -13.54 6.82
N VAL A 157 -8.92 -12.69 6.43
CA VAL A 157 -10.34 -12.84 6.76
C VAL A 157 -11.11 -12.97 5.46
N GLU A 158 -11.83 -14.07 5.27
CA GLU A 158 -12.83 -14.23 4.22
C GLU A 158 -14.00 -15.02 4.79
N GLN A 159 -15.19 -14.41 4.86
CA GLN A 159 -16.41 -15.09 5.23
C GLN A 159 -17.58 -14.62 4.38
N ARG A 160 -18.53 -15.52 4.16
CA ARG A 160 -19.77 -15.25 3.43
C ARG A 160 -20.93 -15.89 4.17
N ALA A 161 -22.06 -15.18 4.22
CA ALA A 161 -23.30 -15.68 4.78
C ALA A 161 -24.46 -15.30 3.85
N THR A 162 -25.44 -16.19 3.76
CA THR A 162 -26.65 -15.97 2.98
C THR A 162 -27.87 -16.38 3.78
N CYS A 163 -28.99 -15.67 3.60
CA CYS A 163 -30.22 -15.94 4.33
C CYS A 163 -31.46 -15.52 3.54
N LEU A 164 -32.55 -16.29 3.67
CA LEU A 164 -33.82 -16.06 2.97
C LEU A 164 -34.62 -14.91 3.60
N GLN A 165 -35.30 -14.14 2.75
CA GLN A 165 -36.29 -13.10 3.12
C GLN A 165 -37.71 -13.63 2.89
N PRO A 166 -38.71 -13.32 3.74
CA PRO A 166 -38.65 -12.49 4.94
C PRO A 166 -38.14 -13.30 6.14
N GLY A 167 -37.05 -12.85 6.78
CA GLY A 167 -36.44 -13.59 7.90
C GLY A 167 -34.94 -13.32 8.10
N ALA A 168 -34.27 -12.71 7.12
CA ALA A 168 -32.88 -12.29 7.28
C ALA A 168 -32.76 -11.14 8.31
N PRO A 169 -31.85 -11.25 9.29
CA PRO A 169 -31.58 -10.16 10.22
C PRO A 169 -30.96 -8.95 9.50
N ALA A 170 -30.88 -7.82 10.19
CA ALA A 170 -30.28 -6.60 9.66
C ALA A 170 -28.79 -6.77 9.30
N THR A 171 -28.10 -7.73 9.90
CA THR A 171 -26.72 -8.13 9.60
C THR A 171 -26.60 -9.64 9.72
N LEU A 172 -26.00 -10.31 8.73
CA LEU A 172 -25.78 -11.76 8.70
C LEU A 172 -24.44 -12.13 9.36
N LEU A 173 -23.42 -11.28 9.20
CA LEU A 173 -22.08 -11.50 9.74
C LEU A 173 -21.82 -10.65 10.98
N ASP A 174 -21.32 -11.28 12.05
CA ASP A 174 -20.89 -10.62 13.28
C ASP A 174 -19.41 -10.24 13.17
N LEU A 175 -19.14 -9.05 12.62
CA LEU A 175 -17.78 -8.56 12.40
C LEU A 175 -16.90 -8.58 13.66
N PRO A 176 -17.36 -8.13 14.85
CA PRO A 176 -16.64 -8.32 16.11
C PRO A 176 -16.20 -9.76 16.39
N ALA A 177 -17.08 -10.74 16.19
CA ALA A 177 -16.74 -12.14 16.41
C ALA A 177 -15.69 -12.63 15.40
N ILE A 178 -15.84 -12.26 14.13
CA ILE A 178 -14.88 -12.61 13.06
C ILE A 178 -13.50 -12.03 13.36
N VAL A 179 -13.42 -10.78 13.80
CA VAL A 179 -12.16 -10.16 14.20
C VAL A 179 -11.60 -10.84 15.45
N ALA A 180 -12.44 -11.17 16.44
CA ALA A 180 -12.00 -11.87 17.63
C ALA A 180 -11.39 -13.24 17.31
N ASP A 181 -11.98 -13.99 16.37
CA ASP A 181 -11.44 -15.26 15.88
C ASP A 181 -10.05 -15.07 15.25
N ALA A 182 -9.91 -14.12 14.33
CA ALA A 182 -8.62 -13.80 13.70
C ALA A 182 -7.57 -13.31 14.70
N LEU A 183 -7.96 -12.56 15.73
CA LEU A 183 -7.04 -12.09 16.78
C LEU A 183 -6.47 -13.25 17.63
N ARG A 184 -7.23 -14.33 17.83
CA ARG A 184 -6.75 -15.49 18.60
C ARG A 184 -5.66 -16.27 17.89
N GLU A 185 -5.56 -16.14 16.57
CA GLU A 185 -4.49 -16.75 15.76
C GLU A 185 -3.19 -15.92 15.77
N LEU A 186 -3.24 -14.67 16.21
CA LEU A 186 -2.08 -13.80 16.30
C LEU A 186 -1.29 -14.03 17.59
N PRO A 187 0.05 -13.84 17.57
CA PRO A 187 0.86 -13.95 18.77
C PRO A 187 0.49 -12.85 19.77
N PRO A 188 0.61 -13.10 21.09
CA PRO A 188 0.36 -12.08 22.09
C PRO A 188 1.37 -10.93 21.96
N PRO A 189 0.95 -9.68 22.23
CA PRO A 189 1.86 -8.55 22.25
C PRO A 189 2.97 -8.72 23.30
N HIS A 190 4.23 -8.54 22.91
CA HIS A 190 5.39 -8.52 23.80
C HIS A 190 6.07 -7.15 23.80
N ALA A 191 7.11 -7.00 24.62
CA ALA A 191 7.87 -5.77 24.72
C ALA A 191 8.58 -5.46 23.38
N PRO A 192 8.50 -4.22 22.88
CA PRO A 192 9.08 -3.84 21.61
C PRO A 192 10.61 -3.73 21.68
N GLU A 193 11.28 -4.03 20.56
CA GLU A 193 12.73 -3.90 20.43
C GLU A 193 13.08 -2.58 19.74
N TRP A 194 12.68 -1.45 20.35
CA TRP A 194 12.74 -0.12 19.71
C TRP A 194 14.12 0.23 19.15
N GLU A 195 15.21 -0.17 19.81
CA GLU A 195 16.56 0.04 19.29
C GLU A 195 16.82 -0.77 18.00
N ALA A 196 16.51 -2.07 18.01
CA ALA A 196 16.71 -2.95 16.86
C ALA A 196 15.82 -2.52 15.68
N TYR A 197 14.58 -2.14 15.98
CA TYR A 197 13.64 -1.61 14.99
C TYR A 197 14.12 -0.28 14.39
N THR A 198 14.66 0.63 15.22
CA THR A 198 15.25 1.90 14.73
C THR A 198 16.42 1.64 13.77
N ARG A 199 17.31 0.70 14.12
CA ARG A 199 18.41 0.29 13.23
C ARG A 199 17.89 -0.31 11.91
N ARG A 200 16.81 -1.10 11.96
CA ARG A 200 16.16 -1.65 10.75
C ARG A 200 15.62 -0.54 9.85
N LEU A 201 14.95 0.47 10.42
CA LEU A 201 14.47 1.62 9.66
C LEU A 201 15.61 2.39 8.98
N LEU A 202 16.75 2.58 9.67
CA LEU A 202 17.93 3.19 9.07
C LEU A 202 18.47 2.37 7.90
N ALA A 203 18.57 1.04 8.07
CA ALA A 203 19.01 0.13 7.02
C ALA A 203 18.06 0.12 5.80
N ALA A 204 16.76 0.29 6.04
CA ALA A 204 15.74 0.40 5.00
C ALA A 204 15.69 1.78 4.31
N GLY A 205 16.54 2.74 4.72
CA GLY A 205 16.59 4.08 4.12
C GLY A 205 15.49 5.02 4.62
N CYS A 206 15.02 4.82 5.86
CA CYS A 206 14.01 5.63 6.55
C CYS A 206 14.60 6.44 7.73
N PRO A 207 15.61 7.30 7.52
CA PRO A 207 16.36 7.92 8.60
C PRO A 207 15.57 8.92 9.44
N LEU A 208 14.64 9.69 8.87
CA LEU A 208 13.84 10.64 9.66
C LEU A 208 12.80 9.91 10.50
N LEU A 209 12.15 8.88 9.94
CA LEU A 209 11.26 8.00 10.70
C LEU A 209 12.02 7.30 11.83
N ALA A 210 13.21 6.77 11.56
CA ALA A 210 14.08 6.15 12.55
C ALA A 210 14.44 7.15 13.68
N LEU A 211 14.84 8.37 13.33
CA LEU A 211 15.16 9.40 14.30
C LEU A 211 13.94 9.77 15.17
N SER A 212 12.74 9.82 14.57
CA SER A 212 11.49 10.06 15.30
C SER A 212 11.20 8.97 16.32
N VAL A 213 11.48 7.70 15.98
CA VAL A 213 11.37 6.57 16.92
C VAL A 213 12.41 6.70 18.03
N ALA A 214 13.67 6.98 17.67
CA ALA A 214 14.76 7.11 18.64
C ALA A 214 14.46 8.19 19.68
N GLU A 215 14.03 9.38 19.24
CA GLU A 215 13.69 10.50 20.11
C GLU A 215 12.50 10.17 21.03
N ALA A 216 11.48 9.49 20.50
CA ALA A 216 10.28 9.16 21.26
C ALA A 216 10.47 7.99 22.25
N ARG A 217 11.39 7.04 21.97
CA ARG A 217 11.42 5.74 22.66
C ARG A 217 12.74 5.41 23.35
N LEU A 218 13.86 5.99 22.94
CA LEU A 218 15.21 5.62 23.44
C LEU A 218 15.84 6.68 24.36
N GLY A 219 15.19 7.83 24.54
CA GLY A 219 15.69 8.91 25.41
C GLY A 219 16.94 9.61 24.85
N THR A 220 17.77 10.20 25.71
CA THR A 220 18.95 11.02 25.32
C THR A 220 20.30 10.34 25.56
N GLY A 221 20.29 9.01 25.77
CA GLY A 221 21.48 8.22 26.08
C GLY A 221 22.47 8.05 24.91
N PRO A 222 23.60 7.35 25.13
CA PRO A 222 24.62 7.12 24.11
C PRO A 222 24.08 6.38 22.87
N THR A 223 23.17 5.41 23.07
CA THR A 223 22.49 4.71 21.97
C THR A 223 21.72 5.68 21.08
N PHE A 224 20.96 6.61 21.66
CA PHE A 224 20.25 7.64 20.91
C PHE A 224 21.20 8.52 20.11
N LYS A 225 22.29 9.01 20.72
CA LYS A 225 23.27 9.86 20.03
C LYS A 225 23.90 9.17 18.82
N ASN A 226 24.22 7.88 18.94
CA ASN A 226 24.76 7.09 17.84
C ASN A 226 23.76 6.94 16.69
N LEU A 227 22.50 6.63 17.00
CA LEU A 227 21.43 6.50 16.01
C LEU A 227 21.10 7.85 15.36
N GLN A 228 21.13 8.93 16.14
CA GLN A 228 20.95 10.29 15.65
C GLN A 228 22.03 10.67 14.64
N SER A 229 23.31 10.45 14.96
CA SER A 229 24.40 10.71 14.02
C SER A 229 24.22 9.92 12.72
N ALA A 230 23.95 8.60 12.83
CA ALA A 230 23.75 7.75 11.66
C ALA A 230 22.55 8.18 10.79
N ALA A 231 21.46 8.64 11.41
CA ALA A 231 20.30 9.19 10.72
C ALA A 231 20.66 10.49 9.97
N LEU A 232 21.30 11.44 10.65
CA LEU A 232 21.72 12.72 10.08
C LEU A 232 22.67 12.52 8.89
N ASP A 233 23.67 11.63 9.02
CA ASP A 233 24.61 11.33 7.95
C ASP A 233 23.92 10.67 6.74
N THR A 234 22.91 9.84 6.99
CA THR A 234 22.11 9.22 5.92
C THR A 234 21.22 10.23 5.21
N MET A 235 20.65 11.19 5.94
CA MET A 235 19.89 12.29 5.35
C MET A 235 20.78 13.20 4.51
N ARG A 236 21.95 13.60 5.01
CA ARG A 236 22.95 14.39 4.27
C ARG A 236 23.32 13.73 2.95
N ARG A 237 23.74 12.45 3.00
CA ARG A 237 24.04 11.66 1.79
C ARG A 237 22.87 11.54 0.81
N SER A 238 21.64 11.66 1.28
CA SER A 238 20.45 11.62 0.42
C SER A 238 20.19 12.97 -0.26
N VAL A 239 20.41 14.07 0.47
CA VAL A 239 20.37 15.43 -0.11
C VAL A 239 21.48 15.60 -1.13
N ASP A 240 22.71 15.22 -0.80
CA ASP A 240 23.86 15.33 -1.72
C ASP A 240 23.64 14.51 -3.00
N ARG A 241 23.11 13.29 -2.86
CA ARG A 241 22.75 12.45 -4.02
C ARG A 241 21.65 13.09 -4.88
N ARG A 242 20.66 13.73 -4.27
CA ARG A 242 19.62 14.46 -5.01
C ARG A 242 20.21 15.66 -5.72
N ALA A 243 21.01 16.47 -5.05
CA ALA A 243 21.69 17.62 -5.65
C ALA A 243 22.61 17.21 -6.81
N ALA A 244 23.35 16.09 -6.68
CA ALA A 244 24.17 15.55 -7.76
C ALA A 244 23.33 15.05 -8.95
N ARG A 245 22.18 14.40 -8.69
CA ARG A 245 21.24 14.00 -9.75
C ARG A 245 20.65 15.21 -10.46
N ASP A 246 20.21 16.22 -9.72
CA ASP A 246 19.65 17.45 -10.26
C ASP A 246 20.72 18.18 -11.11
N LEU A 247 21.95 18.31 -10.61
CA LEU A 247 23.05 18.90 -11.37
C LEU A 247 23.36 18.11 -12.65
N ALA A 248 23.36 16.78 -12.60
CA ALA A 248 23.54 15.93 -13.78
C ALA A 248 22.42 16.11 -14.81
N LEU A 249 21.18 16.33 -14.36
CA LEU A 249 20.04 16.63 -15.24
C LEU A 249 20.17 18.02 -15.89
N TYR A 250 20.67 19.02 -15.16
CA TYR A 250 20.89 20.38 -15.68
C TYR A 250 22.14 20.53 -16.56
N THR A 251 23.15 19.68 -16.36
CA THR A 251 24.41 19.70 -17.13
C THR A 251 24.44 18.72 -18.29
N ALA A 252 23.44 17.83 -18.39
CA ALA A 252 23.21 17.05 -19.60
C ALA A 252 22.80 18.01 -20.73
N ALA A 253 23.77 18.42 -21.55
CA ALA A 253 23.51 19.11 -22.80
C ALA A 253 22.54 18.26 -23.65
N PRO A 254 21.60 18.88 -24.39
CA PRO A 254 20.77 18.14 -25.33
C PRO A 254 21.70 17.52 -26.37
N GLU A 255 21.87 16.20 -26.33
CA GLU A 255 22.57 15.51 -27.41
C GLU A 255 21.77 15.73 -28.70
N ALA A 256 22.47 16.27 -29.70
CA ALA A 256 21.95 16.47 -31.04
C ALA A 256 21.40 15.14 -31.59
N PRO A 257 20.33 15.18 -32.40
CA PRO A 257 19.72 13.97 -32.96
C PRO A 257 20.76 13.25 -33.83
N LYS A 258 21.18 12.06 -33.39
CA LYS A 258 22.00 11.19 -34.22
C LYS A 258 21.13 10.62 -35.34
N SER A 259 21.63 10.87 -36.54
CA SER A 259 21.07 10.54 -37.85
C SER A 259 20.55 9.11 -37.93
N ALA A 260 19.32 8.98 -38.42
CA ALA A 260 18.69 7.72 -38.78
C ALA A 260 19.50 6.97 -39.84
N THR A 261 19.60 5.65 -39.69
CA THR A 261 19.81 4.72 -40.82
C THR A 261 18.64 3.75 -40.84
N PRO A 262 17.98 3.52 -41.99
CA PRO A 262 16.79 2.66 -42.06
C PRO A 262 17.19 1.20 -42.25
N GLN A 263 16.62 0.29 -41.46
CA GLN A 263 16.51 -1.11 -41.85
C GLN A 263 15.04 -1.58 -41.78
N GLU A 264 14.53 -1.79 -42.98
CA GLU A 264 13.29 -2.42 -43.42
C GLU A 264 13.26 -3.89 -42.93
N SER A 265 12.37 -4.23 -41.99
CA SER A 265 11.03 -4.82 -42.17
C SER A 265 10.97 -6.27 -42.68
N ALA A 266 10.36 -7.12 -41.85
CA ALA A 266 9.43 -8.17 -42.23
C ALA A 266 8.24 -8.07 -41.24
N LEU A 267 7.19 -7.28 -41.54
CA LEU A 267 5.91 -7.60 -42.22
C LEU A 267 5.16 -8.82 -41.64
N SER A 268 3.85 -8.87 -41.36
CA SER A 268 2.68 -7.97 -41.13
C SER A 268 1.51 -8.94 -40.77
N SER A 269 0.49 -8.63 -39.95
CA SER A 269 -0.71 -7.80 -40.20
C SER A 269 -1.72 -7.95 -39.02
N PRO A 270 -2.78 -7.12 -38.85
CA PRO A 270 -3.10 -5.82 -39.44
C PRO A 270 -3.10 -4.67 -38.40
N GLU A 271 -3.36 -3.46 -38.91
CA GLU A 271 -3.45 -2.14 -38.26
C GLU A 271 -4.46 -2.06 -37.10
N GLU A 272 -4.21 -2.75 -36.01
CA GLU A 272 -4.85 -2.41 -34.74
C GLU A 272 -4.00 -1.33 -34.07
N GLU A 273 -4.60 -0.17 -33.83
CA GLU A 273 -3.93 0.82 -32.98
C GLU A 273 -3.55 0.13 -31.66
N PRO A 274 -2.28 0.26 -31.22
CA PRO A 274 -1.79 -0.50 -30.07
C PRO A 274 -2.68 -0.28 -28.85
N SER A 275 -3.10 -1.36 -28.17
CA SER A 275 -3.98 -1.24 -27.00
C SER A 275 -3.29 -0.41 -25.90
N CYS A 276 -4.08 0.23 -25.03
CA CYS A 276 -3.55 1.00 -23.91
C CYS A 276 -2.66 0.15 -23.00
N SER A 277 -3.03 -1.12 -22.78
CA SER A 277 -2.19 -2.08 -22.06
C SER A 277 -0.83 -2.31 -22.74
N ALA A 278 -0.78 -2.40 -24.08
CA ALA A 278 0.46 -2.56 -24.83
C ALA A 278 1.32 -1.29 -24.77
N LEU A 279 0.72 -0.11 -24.96
CA LEU A 279 1.42 1.18 -24.86
C LEU A 279 1.98 1.41 -23.45
N CYS A 280 1.20 1.11 -22.42
CA CYS A 280 1.63 1.21 -21.03
C CYS A 280 2.72 0.20 -20.69
N SER A 281 2.63 -1.03 -21.19
CA SER A 281 3.69 -2.03 -21.02
C SER A 281 5.01 -1.56 -21.63
N MET A 282 4.97 -1.01 -22.85
CA MET A 282 6.14 -0.44 -23.50
C MET A 282 6.70 0.76 -22.72
N HIS A 283 5.83 1.66 -22.25
CA HIS A 283 6.24 2.80 -21.44
C HIS A 283 6.90 2.40 -20.12
N MET A 284 6.38 1.38 -19.43
CA MET A 284 6.96 0.84 -18.20
C MET A 284 8.35 0.27 -18.45
N ILE A 285 8.50 -0.52 -19.52
CA ILE A 285 9.78 -1.14 -19.87
C ILE A 285 10.81 -0.05 -20.17
N GLU A 286 10.43 1.00 -20.91
CA GLU A 286 11.29 2.15 -21.14
C GLU A 286 11.66 2.89 -19.85
N LEU A 287 10.72 3.06 -18.94
CA LEU A 287 10.96 3.73 -17.67
C LEU A 287 12.00 2.97 -16.84
N CYS A 288 11.89 1.64 -16.74
CA CYS A 288 12.86 0.81 -16.02
C CYS A 288 14.20 0.69 -16.76
N ASN A 289 14.18 0.48 -18.09
CA ASN A 289 15.40 0.33 -18.90
C ASN A 289 16.24 1.61 -18.94
N ASN A 290 15.60 2.78 -18.88
CA ASN A 290 16.29 4.06 -18.91
C ASN A 290 16.44 4.70 -17.53
N ASP A 291 16.08 3.99 -16.45
CA ASP A 291 16.32 4.46 -15.09
C ASP A 291 17.82 4.38 -14.76
N ARG A 292 18.55 5.42 -15.16
CA ARG A 292 20.00 5.53 -14.93
C ARG A 292 20.38 5.40 -13.46
N ALA A 293 19.50 5.74 -12.52
CA ALA A 293 19.79 5.56 -11.09
C ALA A 293 19.83 4.07 -10.72
N LEU A 294 18.92 3.29 -11.27
CA LEU A 294 18.87 1.84 -11.10
C LEU A 294 20.14 1.17 -11.68
N TRP A 295 20.57 1.56 -12.88
CA TRP A 295 21.83 1.09 -13.48
C TRP A 295 23.07 1.41 -12.64
N ILE A 296 23.15 2.65 -12.12
CA ILE A 296 24.26 3.10 -11.27
C ILE A 296 24.29 2.33 -9.94
N GLU A 297 23.14 2.11 -9.32
CA GLU A 297 23.02 1.39 -8.05
C GLU A 297 23.56 -0.05 -8.16
N HIS A 298 23.21 -0.73 -9.25
CA HIS A 298 23.63 -2.10 -9.51
C HIS A 298 25.01 -2.21 -10.17
N ARG A 299 25.69 -1.07 -10.43
CA ARG A 299 27.02 -0.97 -11.06
C ARG A 299 27.09 -1.71 -12.40
N VAL A 300 25.99 -1.75 -13.13
CA VAL A 300 25.94 -2.37 -14.46
C VAL A 300 26.02 -1.26 -15.50
N ARG A 301 26.78 -1.49 -16.57
CA ARG A 301 26.89 -0.55 -17.68
C ARG A 301 25.55 -0.51 -18.42
N TRP A 302 25.01 0.70 -18.60
CA TRP A 302 23.82 0.90 -19.41
C TRP A 302 24.15 0.64 -20.90
N GLU A 303 23.27 -0.09 -21.57
CA GLU A 303 23.33 -0.34 -23.01
C GLU A 303 21.98 -0.03 -23.62
N ALA A 304 21.99 0.60 -24.78
CA ALA A 304 20.77 0.92 -25.51
C ALA A 304 20.03 -0.36 -25.92
N THR A 305 18.74 -0.42 -25.64
CA THR A 305 17.86 -1.51 -26.03
C THR A 305 16.67 -0.99 -26.83
N PRO A 306 16.15 -1.76 -27.80
CA PRO A 306 14.97 -1.37 -28.55
C PRO A 306 13.76 -1.15 -27.63
N CYS A 307 12.90 -0.19 -28.00
CA CYS A 307 11.77 0.18 -27.17
C CYS A 307 10.88 -1.00 -26.81
N GLY A 308 10.48 -1.10 -25.54
CA GLY A 308 9.59 -2.16 -25.08
C GLY A 308 10.23 -3.55 -24.99
N THR A 309 11.55 -3.66 -25.21
CA THR A 309 12.27 -4.92 -25.01
C THR A 309 12.69 -5.06 -23.56
N ARG A 310 12.15 -6.07 -22.87
CA ARG A 310 12.59 -6.39 -21.51
C ARG A 310 14.02 -6.93 -21.52
N ARG A 311 14.79 -6.52 -20.51
CA ARG A 311 16.11 -7.05 -20.22
C ARG A 311 16.03 -8.00 -19.02
N HIS A 312 16.80 -9.07 -19.06
CA HIS A 312 16.78 -10.12 -18.04
C HIS A 312 17.76 -9.89 -16.90
N ASP A 313 18.28 -8.66 -16.76
CA ASP A 313 19.06 -8.29 -15.60
C ASP A 313 18.17 -8.35 -14.35
N ALA A 314 18.60 -9.08 -13.32
CA ALA A 314 17.75 -9.38 -12.15
C ALA A 314 17.16 -8.15 -11.46
N PHE A 315 17.85 -7.01 -11.52
CA PHE A 315 17.39 -5.75 -10.94
C PHE A 315 16.33 -5.04 -11.80
N LEU A 316 16.33 -5.26 -13.12
CA LEU A 316 15.30 -4.74 -14.03
C LEU A 316 14.05 -5.61 -13.96
N GLU A 317 14.20 -6.93 -13.87
CA GLU A 317 13.07 -7.84 -13.64
C GLU A 317 12.33 -7.49 -12.35
N GLU A 318 13.05 -7.12 -11.29
CA GLU A 318 12.45 -6.60 -10.06
C GLU A 318 11.73 -5.27 -10.27
N CYS A 319 12.30 -4.34 -11.05
CA CYS A 319 11.64 -3.08 -11.43
C CYS A 319 10.32 -3.35 -12.17
N TYR A 320 10.35 -4.19 -13.21
CA TYR A 320 9.16 -4.54 -13.98
C TYR A 320 8.09 -5.19 -13.09
N ARG A 321 8.51 -6.10 -12.21
CA ARG A 321 7.62 -6.81 -11.29
C ARG A 321 6.95 -5.84 -10.32
N GLN A 322 7.69 -4.92 -9.72
CA GLN A 322 7.15 -3.96 -8.74
C GLN A 322 6.16 -2.99 -9.36
N GLN A 323 6.41 -2.54 -10.59
CA GLN A 323 5.48 -1.67 -11.32
C GLN A 323 4.14 -2.38 -11.60
N TRP A 324 4.18 -3.67 -11.95
CA TRP A 324 2.95 -4.42 -12.27
C TRP A 324 2.21 -4.95 -11.03
N GLN A 325 2.93 -5.43 -10.00
CA GLN A 325 2.31 -6.06 -8.82
C GLN A 325 1.71 -5.07 -7.82
N SER A 326 2.11 -3.80 -7.89
CA SER A 326 1.59 -2.76 -6.99
C SER A 326 0.22 -2.22 -7.42
N GLY A 327 -0.29 -2.59 -8.61
CA GLY A 327 -1.48 -2.00 -9.23
C GLY A 327 -1.32 -0.51 -9.58
N THR A 328 -0.20 0.10 -9.21
CA THR A 328 0.05 1.54 -9.34
C THR A 328 0.18 1.93 -10.80
N PHE A 329 0.67 1.03 -11.66
CA PHE A 329 0.84 1.31 -13.08
C PHE A 329 -0.48 1.17 -13.88
N ASP A 330 -1.38 0.27 -13.44
CA ASP A 330 -2.73 0.17 -14.00
C ASP A 330 -3.51 1.46 -13.75
N ASP A 331 -3.52 1.95 -12.51
CA ASP A 331 -4.21 3.19 -12.12
C ASP A 331 -3.56 4.45 -12.73
N ALA A 332 -2.24 4.46 -12.89
CA ALA A 332 -1.51 5.64 -13.38
C ALA A 332 -1.39 5.73 -14.91
N CYS A 333 -1.48 4.61 -15.62
CA CYS A 333 -1.28 4.56 -17.08
C CYS A 333 -2.47 3.92 -17.81
N VAL A 334 -2.84 2.70 -17.47
CA VAL A 334 -3.84 1.93 -18.23
C VAL A 334 -5.23 2.57 -18.10
N ALA A 335 -5.70 2.81 -16.88
CA ALA A 335 -7.01 3.41 -16.64
C ALA A 335 -7.15 4.82 -17.27
N PRO A 336 -6.20 5.76 -17.13
CA PRO A 336 -6.26 7.05 -17.83
C PRO A 336 -6.23 6.93 -19.36
N CYS A 337 -5.46 5.97 -19.90
CA CYS A 337 -5.37 5.74 -21.33
C CYS A 337 -6.69 5.20 -21.90
N GLU A 338 -7.37 4.30 -21.20
CA GLU A 338 -8.62 3.69 -21.66
C GLU A 338 -9.85 4.58 -21.45
N THR A 339 -9.83 5.43 -20.42
CA THR A 339 -10.99 6.26 -20.04
C THR A 339 -11.07 7.59 -20.77
N THR A 340 -9.96 8.11 -21.29
CA THR A 340 -9.92 9.44 -21.95
C THR A 340 -9.07 9.43 -23.23
N PRO A 341 -9.55 9.99 -24.35
CA PRO A 341 -8.74 10.16 -25.56
C PRO A 341 -7.45 10.94 -25.30
N GLU A 342 -7.50 11.97 -24.44
CA GLU A 342 -6.34 12.79 -24.07
C GLU A 342 -5.28 11.98 -23.33
N GLY A 343 -5.68 11.00 -22.52
CA GLY A 343 -4.79 10.10 -21.81
C GLY A 343 -3.96 9.25 -22.76
N ARG A 344 -4.63 8.67 -23.77
CA ARG A 344 -3.98 7.90 -24.84
C ARG A 344 -3.05 8.77 -25.70
N GLU A 345 -3.51 9.92 -26.15
CA GLU A 345 -2.71 10.85 -26.96
C GLU A 345 -1.44 11.32 -26.22
N ARG A 346 -1.56 11.57 -24.91
CA ARG A 346 -0.41 11.93 -24.06
C ARG A 346 0.60 10.79 -23.98
N LEU A 347 0.13 9.56 -23.80
CA LEU A 347 0.99 8.37 -23.75
C LEU A 347 1.72 8.14 -25.09
N GLU A 348 1.00 8.23 -26.20
CA GLU A 348 1.59 8.14 -27.53
C GLU A 348 2.62 9.26 -27.78
N SER A 349 2.34 10.49 -27.33
CA SER A 349 3.29 11.61 -27.42
C SER A 349 4.56 11.37 -26.62
N ILE A 350 4.46 10.75 -25.44
CA ILE A 350 5.63 10.37 -24.63
C ILE A 350 6.45 9.31 -25.37
N LEU A 351 5.79 8.27 -25.89
CA LEU A 351 6.44 7.16 -26.59
C LEU A 351 7.07 7.59 -27.93
N ARG A 352 6.43 8.49 -28.69
CA ARG A 352 7.04 9.09 -29.89
C ARG A 352 8.30 9.90 -29.55
N ARG A 353 8.25 10.73 -28.50
CA ARG A 353 9.43 11.48 -28.04
C ARG A 353 10.58 10.58 -27.56
N ALA A 354 10.26 9.40 -27.07
CA ALA A 354 11.24 8.38 -26.71
C ALA A 354 11.73 7.55 -27.92
N GLY A 355 11.19 7.78 -29.12
CA GLY A 355 11.53 7.03 -30.34
C GLY A 355 10.87 5.65 -30.43
N CYS A 356 9.86 5.37 -29.62
CA CYS A 356 9.20 4.06 -29.53
C CYS A 356 8.00 3.90 -30.47
N LEU A 357 7.50 4.99 -31.04
CA LEU A 357 6.42 4.99 -32.02
C LEU A 357 6.84 5.82 -33.24
N PRO A 358 6.41 5.45 -34.45
CA PRO A 358 6.66 6.26 -35.65
C PRO A 358 5.96 7.62 -35.55
N ASP A 359 6.54 8.63 -36.19
CA ASP A 359 5.90 9.94 -36.33
C ASP A 359 4.64 9.81 -37.19
N ARG A 360 3.59 10.55 -36.82
CA ARG A 360 2.32 10.54 -37.55
C ARG A 360 2.55 11.17 -38.93
N PRO A 361 2.15 10.53 -40.05
CA PRO A 361 2.22 11.17 -41.35
C PRO A 361 1.36 12.45 -41.32
N SER A 362 1.93 13.53 -41.87
CA SER A 362 1.31 14.87 -41.90
C SER A 362 0.18 14.97 -42.90
#